data_AF-A0A377NHY1-F1
#
_entry.id   AF-A0A377NHY1-F1
#
_cell.length_a   1.000
_cell.length_b   1.000
_cell.length_c   1.000
_cell.angle_alpha   90.00
_cell.angle_beta   90.00
_cell.angle_gamma   90.00
#
_symmetry.space_group_name_H-M   'P 1'
#
loop_
_entity.id
_entity.type
_entity.pdbx_description
1 polymer ?
#
loop_
_entity_poly.entity_id
_entity_poly.type
_entity_poly.pdbx_seq_one_letter_code
_entity_poly.pdbx_strand_id
1 'polypeptide(L)'
;MKDLDNNVVMITAQNHGFAVDENDLPANLRVTHKSLFDHTVQGIHRTDKAAFSFQGHPEASPGPHDAALLFDHFIELIEQYRSHATQTGK
;
A
#
# COMPACT_ATOMS: atom_id res chain seq x y z
N MET A 1 2.89 5.86 10.71
CA MET A 1 2.29 4.59 10.23
C MET A 1 3.35 3.51 10.26
N LYS A 2 2.97 2.25 10.50
CA LYS A 2 3.87 1.09 10.47
C LYS A 2 3.61 0.25 9.23
N ASP A 3 4.67 -0.04 8.49
CA ASP A 3 4.73 -1.11 7.49
C ASP A 3 4.89 -2.45 8.21
N LEU A 4 3.93 -3.35 8.00
CA LEU A 4 3.89 -4.65 8.66
C LEU A 4 4.85 -5.66 8.03
N ASP A 5 5.13 -5.53 6.74
CA ASP A 5 5.98 -6.47 6.00
C ASP A 5 7.46 -6.22 6.32
N ASN A 6 7.85 -4.94 6.34
CA ASN A 6 9.24 -4.53 6.58
C ASN A 6 9.53 -4.16 8.04
N ASN A 7 8.50 -4.09 8.89
CA ASN A 7 8.59 -3.67 10.30
C ASN A 7 9.27 -2.29 10.48
N VAL A 8 8.98 -1.35 9.57
CA VAL A 8 9.49 0.03 9.60
C VAL A 8 8.37 1.04 9.86
N VAL A 9 8.74 2.24 10.29
CA VAL A 9 7.82 3.34 10.57
C VAL A 9 8.06 4.46 9.55
N MET A 10 6.97 5.00 9.02
CA MET A 10 6.95 6.18 8.16
C MET A 10 6.10 7.27 8.80
N ILE A 11 6.56 8.53 8.73
CA ILE A 11 5.72 9.69 9.00
C ILE A 11 5.01 10.06 7.69
N THR A 12 3.72 10.34 7.73
CA THR A 12 2.89 10.45 6.50
C THR A 12 1.92 11.61 6.56
N ALA A 13 1.61 12.19 5.41
CA ALA A 13 0.48 13.11 5.25
C ALA A 13 -0.86 12.32 5.21
N GLN A 14 -1.87 12.81 5.94
CA GLN A 14 -3.17 12.16 6.10
C GLN A 14 -4.28 13.20 6.00
N ASN A 15 -5.31 12.93 5.19
CA ASN A 15 -6.48 13.80 5.05
C ASN A 15 -7.72 12.97 4.63
N HIS A 16 -8.22 12.14 5.54
CA HIS A 16 -9.40 11.31 5.32
C HIS A 16 -10.29 11.27 6.57
N GLY A 17 -11.62 11.18 6.38
CA GLY A 17 -12.61 11.09 7.47
C GLY A 17 -13.28 9.72 7.61
N PHE A 18 -12.97 8.79 6.70
CA PHE A 18 -13.44 7.41 6.70
C PHE A 18 -12.24 6.47 6.70
N ALA A 19 -12.41 5.25 7.22
CA ALA A 19 -11.37 4.23 7.26
C ALA A 19 -11.96 2.87 6.87
N VAL A 20 -11.12 1.98 6.35
CA VAL A 20 -11.47 0.58 6.08
C VAL A 20 -11.57 -0.19 7.39
N ASP A 21 -12.66 -0.95 7.57
CA ASP A 21 -12.82 -1.87 8.71
C ASP A 21 -12.02 -3.15 8.45
N GLU A 22 -11.03 -3.41 9.33
CA GLU A 22 -10.19 -4.60 9.26
C GLU A 22 -10.97 -5.90 9.49
N ASN A 23 -12.08 -5.84 10.25
CA ASN A 23 -12.85 -7.03 10.62
C ASN A 23 -13.72 -7.55 9.46
N ASP A 24 -13.95 -6.73 8.44
CA ASP A 24 -14.78 -7.05 7.27
C ASP A 24 -13.94 -7.18 5.99
N LEU A 25 -12.63 -7.44 6.12
CA LEU A 25 -11.78 -7.67 4.97
C LEU A 25 -12.03 -9.06 4.38
N PRO A 26 -12.31 -9.18 3.06
CA PRO A 26 -12.38 -10.47 2.41
C PRO A 26 -11.02 -11.18 2.45
N ALA A 27 -11.02 -12.51 2.41
CA ALA A 27 -9.79 -13.32 2.52
C ALA A 27 -8.72 -13.04 1.44
N ASN A 28 -9.11 -12.38 0.35
CA ASN A 28 -8.19 -11.97 -0.71
C ASN A 28 -7.57 -10.58 -0.50
N LEU A 29 -7.79 -9.95 0.66
CA LEU A 29 -7.13 -8.71 1.06
C LEU A 29 -6.33 -8.95 2.35
N ARG A 30 -5.07 -8.53 2.33
CA ARG A 30 -4.22 -8.48 3.53
C ARG A 30 -3.94 -7.03 3.89
N VAL A 31 -3.87 -6.73 5.18
CA VAL A 31 -3.39 -5.44 5.68
C VAL A 31 -1.87 -5.36 5.49
N THR A 32 -1.39 -4.26 4.93
CA THR A 32 0.04 -3.98 4.75
C THR A 32 0.55 -2.91 5.70
N HIS A 33 -0.33 -1.98 6.08
CA HIS A 33 0.05 -0.85 6.91
C HIS A 33 -1.02 -0.54 7.96
N LYS A 34 -0.57 -0.16 9.15
CA LYS A 34 -1.45 0.31 10.23
C LYS A 34 -1.00 1.65 10.79
N SER A 35 -1.97 2.44 11.23
CA SER A 35 -1.70 3.62 12.04
C SER A 35 -1.11 3.20 13.39
N LEU A 36 -0.05 3.88 13.82
CA LEU A 36 0.48 3.72 15.18
C LEU A 36 -0.23 4.62 16.20
N PHE A 37 -1.12 5.50 15.74
CA PHE A 37 -1.86 6.41 16.63
C PHE A 37 -3.15 5.77 17.13
N ASP A 38 -3.86 5.05 16.27
CA ASP A 38 -5.21 4.53 16.55
C ASP A 38 -5.46 3.13 15.99
N HIS A 39 -4.44 2.48 15.44
CA HIS A 39 -4.50 1.12 14.87
C HIS A 39 -5.42 0.93 13.67
N THR A 40 -5.92 2.01 13.07
CA THR A 40 -6.71 1.96 11.82
C THR A 40 -5.90 1.41 10.65
N VAL A 41 -6.60 0.79 9.68
CA VAL A 41 -6.01 0.30 8.43
C VAL A 41 -5.48 1.47 7.63
N GLN A 42 -4.22 1.38 7.21
CA GLN A 42 -3.56 2.40 6.41
C GLN A 42 -3.14 1.91 5.03
N GLY A 43 -3.17 0.61 4.77
CA GLY A 43 -2.87 0.05 3.46
C GLY A 43 -3.27 -1.41 3.36
N ILE A 44 -3.60 -1.83 2.15
CA ILE A 44 -4.03 -3.20 1.83
C ILE A 44 -3.41 -3.66 0.51
N HIS A 45 -3.23 -4.97 0.36
CA HIS A 45 -2.77 -5.60 -0.88
C HIS A 45 -3.63 -6.84 -1.17
N ARG A 46 -3.98 -7.05 -2.44
CA ARG A 46 -4.68 -8.26 -2.90
C ARG A 46 -3.75 -9.47 -2.84
N THR A 47 -4.21 -10.61 -2.34
CA THR A 47 -3.37 -11.82 -2.30
C THR A 47 -3.35 -12.58 -3.63
N ASP A 48 -4.25 -12.24 -4.55
CA ASP A 48 -4.50 -12.95 -5.80
C ASP A 48 -4.33 -12.06 -7.05
N LYS A 49 -4.00 -10.77 -6.87
CA LYS A 49 -3.82 -9.77 -7.94
C LYS A 49 -2.72 -8.78 -7.60
N ALA A 50 -2.07 -8.23 -8.63
CA ALA A 50 -1.14 -7.11 -8.53
C ALA A 50 -1.91 -5.79 -8.31
N ALA A 51 -2.56 -5.67 -7.15
CA ALA A 51 -3.34 -4.51 -6.77
C ALA A 51 -3.17 -4.23 -5.28
N PHE A 52 -2.79 -2.99 -4.97
CA PHE A 52 -2.63 -2.51 -3.60
C PHE A 52 -3.15 -1.08 -3.50
N SER A 53 -3.40 -0.62 -2.28
CA SER A 53 -3.76 0.76 -2.01
C SER A 53 -3.21 1.22 -0.67
N PHE A 54 -3.15 2.54 -0.52
CA PHE A 54 -2.70 3.24 0.66
C PHE A 54 -3.74 4.31 1.04
N GLN A 55 -3.99 4.47 2.34
CA GLN A 55 -5.04 5.34 2.89
C GLN A 55 -4.60 6.81 2.97
N GLY A 56 -3.30 7.03 3.22
CA GLY A 56 -2.70 8.36 3.25
C GLY A 56 -2.24 8.85 1.89
N HIS A 57 -1.47 9.94 1.91
CA HIS A 57 -0.96 10.61 0.71
C HIS A 57 0.54 10.33 0.53
N PRO A 58 0.95 9.36 -0.32
CA PRO A 58 2.35 9.04 -0.53
C PRO A 58 3.11 10.10 -1.33
N GLU A 59 2.39 10.92 -2.10
CA GLU A 59 2.88 12.10 -2.82
C GLU A 59 3.18 13.29 -1.89
N ALA A 60 2.64 13.26 -0.67
CA ALA A 60 2.66 14.35 0.30
C ALA A 60 2.13 15.68 -0.28
N SER A 61 2.84 16.78 -0.03
CA SER A 61 2.51 18.15 -0.47
C SER A 61 1.22 18.76 0.13
N PRO A 62 1.27 19.30 1.36
CA PRO A 62 2.43 19.34 2.26
C PRO A 62 2.62 18.03 3.02
N GLY A 63 3.84 17.77 3.50
CA GLY A 63 4.12 16.63 4.38
C GLY A 63 5.47 15.97 4.13
N PRO A 64 5.83 14.96 4.93
CA PRO A 64 7.04 14.17 4.76
C PRO A 64 6.94 13.23 3.55
N HIS A 65 8.09 12.88 2.96
CA HIS A 65 8.18 12.03 1.77
C HIS A 65 8.47 10.56 2.08
N ASP A 66 8.39 10.14 3.35
CA ASP A 66 8.76 8.79 3.79
C ASP A 66 7.98 7.68 3.05
N ALA A 67 6.74 7.96 2.64
CA ALA A 67 5.86 7.02 1.94
C ALA A 67 6.05 6.99 0.41
N ALA A 68 7.01 7.74 -0.15
CA ALA A 68 7.23 7.81 -1.60
C ALA A 68 7.61 6.45 -2.23
N LEU A 69 8.20 5.53 -1.44
CA LEU A 69 8.54 4.16 -1.87
C LEU A 69 7.32 3.35 -2.35
N LEU A 70 6.09 3.75 -2.00
CA LEU A 70 4.88 3.13 -2.53
C LEU A 70 4.75 3.32 -4.05
N PHE A 71 5.29 4.40 -4.61
CA PHE A 71 5.36 4.56 -6.06
C PHE A 71 6.33 3.57 -6.70
N ASP A 72 7.47 3.29 -6.06
CA ASP A 72 8.42 2.28 -6.55
C ASP A 72 7.76 0.91 -6.60
N HIS A 73 7.02 0.53 -5.56
CA HIS A 73 6.24 -0.72 -5.56
C HIS A 73 5.22 -0.79 -6.70
N PHE A 74 4.54 0.31 -7.02
CA PHE A 74 3.63 0.37 -8.16
C PHE A 74 4.35 0.15 -9.50
N ILE A 75 5.53 0.76 -9.68
CA ILE A 75 6.35 0.57 -10.88
C ILE A 75 6.87 -0.87 -10.98
N GLU A 76 7.30 -1.47 -9.87
CA GLU A 76 7.71 -2.88 -9.82
C GLU A 76 6.61 -3.82 -10.35
N LEU A 77 5.35 -3.61 -9.94
CA LEU A 77 4.21 -4.40 -10.43
C LEU A 77 3.99 -4.22 -11.94
N ILE A 78 4.17 -3.01 -12.47
CA ILE A 78 4.08 -2.73 -13.91
C ILE A 78 5.20 -3.46 -14.67
N GLU A 79 6.44 -3.39 -14.17
CA GLU A 79 7.59 -4.05 -14.77
C GLU A 79 7.40 -5.58 -14.81
N GLN A 80 6.98 -6.17 -13.69
CA GLN A 80 6.66 -7.59 -13.60
C GLN A 80 5.57 -7.98 -14.62
N TYR A 81 4.50 -7.19 -14.73
CA TYR A 81 3.45 -7.43 -15.71
C TYR A 81 3.99 -7.41 -17.16
N ARG A 82 4.83 -6.43 -17.50
CA ARG A 82 5.45 -6.33 -18.84
C ARG A 82 6.38 -7.51 -19.13
N SER A 83 7.17 -7.96 -18.15
CA SER A 83 8.05 -9.12 -18.29
C SER A 83 7.27 -10.41 -18.55
N HIS A 84 6.16 -10.64 -17.83
CA HIS A 84 5.31 -11.81 -18.05
C HIS A 84 4.65 -11.78 -19.43
N ALA A 85 4.11 -10.63 -19.86
CA ALA A 85 3.51 -10.48 -21.18
C ALA A 85 4.51 -10.80 -22.31
N THR A 86 5.77 -10.43 -22.13
CA THR A 86 6.86 -10.71 -23.08
C THR A 86 7.22 -12.19 -23.14
N GLN A 87 7.07 -12.93 -22.02
CA GLN A 87 7.34 -14.37 -21.94
C GLN A 87 6.20 -15.22 -22.51
N THR A 88 4.94 -14.83 -22.32
CA THR A 88 3.76 -15.54 -22.85
C THR A 88 3.49 -15.26 -24.34
N GLY A 89 4.14 -14.26 -24.93
CA GLY A 89 4.08 -13.94 -26.36
C GLY A 89 5.13 -14.68 -27.22
N LYS A 90 5.91 -15.57 -26.62
CA LYS A 90 6.76 -16.57 -27.28
C LYS A 90 6.19 -17.97 -27.03
#